data_AF-A0A965R810-F1
#
_entry.id   AF-A0A965R810-F1
#
_cell.length_a   1.000
_cell.length_b   1.000
_cell.length_c   1.000
_cell.angle_alpha   90.00
_cell.angle_beta   90.00
_cell.angle_gamma   90.00
#
_symmetry.space_group_name_H-M   'P 1'
#
loop_
_entity.id
_entity.type
_entity.pdbx_description
1 polymer ?
#
loop_
_entity_poly.entity_id
_entity_poly.type
_entity_poly.pdbx_seq_one_letter_code
_entity_poly.pdbx_strand_id
1 'polypeptide(L)'
;MKRIILFVVVALFAFASQAQMKLASGSIKSYANFKSNFVDARNVEVWLPENYTPSKKYAVLYMHDGQMLFDSTNTWNHQEWGVDECFTQHAKNLPNTIVVGVWNSGKHRHVDYFPQKPYESLSQQEQERIATYVRNQAALFADGIRSDKYLQFLVYELKPFIDSVFTTYKDASHTAIAGSSMGGLISMYAICEYPQIFGSAACLSTHWPGIFTIENNPIPNAFAQYLKTHLPNPASHKLYFDYGTKTLDSLYEPYQKVIDKVMQDGGYTHKNWMTIKYENDDHSEQAWRKRLSVPLKFILN
;
A
#
# COMPACT_ATOMS: atom_id res chain seq x y z
N MET A 1 48.73 43.81 -36.96
CA MET A 1 48.46 42.40 -36.60
C MET A 1 47.65 42.36 -35.30
N LYS A 2 46.35 42.07 -35.36
CA LYS A 2 45.50 41.91 -34.17
C LYS A 2 45.58 40.45 -33.70
N ARG A 3 46.00 40.22 -32.46
CA ARG A 3 46.00 38.89 -31.82
C ARG A 3 44.60 38.60 -31.31
N ILE A 4 44.00 37.52 -31.81
CA ILE A 4 42.75 36.94 -31.29
C ILE A 4 43.17 35.90 -30.23
N ILE A 5 42.77 36.10 -28.98
CA ILE A 5 42.90 35.11 -27.92
C ILE A 5 41.57 34.36 -27.85
N LEU A 6 41.59 33.08 -28.19
CA LEU A 6 40.45 32.17 -28.18
C LEU A 6 40.22 31.67 -26.74
N PHE A 7 39.11 32.06 -26.13
CA PHE A 7 38.67 31.47 -24.85
C PHE A 7 37.97 30.13 -25.15
N VAL A 8 38.61 29.03 -24.77
CA VAL A 8 37.98 27.71 -24.75
C VAL A 8 37.19 27.60 -23.43
N VAL A 9 35.87 27.66 -23.52
CA VAL A 9 34.97 27.36 -22.39
C VAL A 9 34.82 25.84 -22.33
N VAL A 10 35.47 25.20 -21.37
CA VAL A 10 35.25 23.79 -21.04
C VAL A 10 34.00 23.71 -20.17
N ALA A 11 32.89 23.24 -20.75
CA ALA A 11 31.68 22.93 -20.00
C ALA A 11 31.89 21.64 -19.19
N LEU A 12 32.08 21.78 -17.88
CA LEU A 12 32.07 20.66 -16.94
C LEU A 12 30.61 20.22 -16.72
N PHE A 13 30.20 19.13 -17.37
CA PHE A 13 28.96 18.44 -17.02
C PHE A 13 29.17 17.68 -15.71
N ALA A 14 28.63 18.22 -14.61
CA ALA A 14 28.52 17.49 -13.36
C ALA A 14 27.45 16.39 -13.51
N PHE A 15 27.88 15.15 -13.70
CA PHE A 15 27.01 14.00 -13.49
C PHE A 15 26.76 13.87 -12.00
N ALA A 16 25.61 14.32 -11.53
CA ALA A 16 25.14 13.97 -10.20
C ALA A 16 24.93 12.45 -10.18
N SER A 17 25.78 11.71 -9.46
CA SER A 17 25.53 10.30 -9.19
C SER A 17 24.27 10.24 -8.32
N GLN A 18 23.16 9.77 -8.88
CA GLN A 18 22.02 9.36 -8.06
C GLN A 18 22.53 8.27 -7.11
N ALA A 19 22.37 8.49 -5.81
CA ALA A 19 22.74 7.49 -4.81
C ALA A 19 21.97 6.21 -5.14
N GLN A 20 22.71 5.11 -5.32
CA GLN A 20 22.11 3.81 -5.61
C GLN A 20 21.40 3.32 -4.35
N MET A 21 20.14 2.93 -4.49
CA MET A 21 19.32 2.41 -3.39
C MET A 21 20.03 1.26 -2.68
N LYS A 22 20.03 1.27 -1.35
CA LYS A 22 20.71 0.27 -0.53
C LYS A 22 19.80 -0.93 -0.25
N LEU A 23 19.90 -1.96 -1.08
CA LEU A 23 19.15 -3.20 -0.94
C LEU A 23 19.97 -4.29 -0.24
N ALA A 24 19.29 -5.19 0.45
CA ALA A 24 19.85 -6.43 0.99
C ALA A 24 20.03 -7.52 -0.10
N SER A 25 19.09 -7.62 -1.05
CA SER A 25 19.25 -8.44 -2.25
C SER A 25 18.33 -8.00 -3.39
N GLY A 26 18.55 -8.58 -4.58
CA GLY A 26 17.73 -8.31 -5.76
C GLY A 26 18.10 -7.00 -6.46
N SER A 27 17.15 -6.46 -7.22
CA SER A 27 17.34 -5.21 -7.96
C SER A 27 16.04 -4.41 -8.06
N ILE A 28 16.16 -3.10 -8.24
CA ILE A 28 15.03 -2.19 -8.39
C ILE A 28 14.98 -1.66 -9.82
N LYS A 29 13.77 -1.63 -10.40
CA LYS A 29 13.43 -0.88 -11.60
C LYS A 29 12.54 0.29 -11.20
N SER A 30 13.06 1.52 -11.30
CA SER A 30 12.33 2.73 -10.95
C SER A 30 11.70 3.37 -12.19
N TYR A 31 10.41 3.68 -12.10
CA TYR A 31 9.64 4.42 -13.07
C TYR A 31 9.21 5.75 -12.45
N ALA A 32 10.04 6.77 -12.65
CA ALA A 32 9.78 8.11 -12.12
C ALA A 32 8.58 8.76 -12.81
N ASN A 33 7.71 9.43 -12.05
CA ASN A 33 6.55 10.15 -12.56
C ASN A 33 5.68 9.34 -13.54
N PHE A 34 5.42 8.07 -13.21
CA PHE A 34 4.51 7.21 -13.98
C PHE A 34 3.18 7.95 -14.16
N LYS A 35 2.78 8.14 -15.42
CA LYS A 35 1.62 8.96 -15.79
C LYS A 35 0.33 8.17 -15.61
N SER A 36 -0.72 8.88 -15.22
CA SER A 36 -2.06 8.33 -15.05
C SER A 36 -3.09 9.31 -15.58
N ASN A 37 -4.18 8.78 -16.14
CA ASN A 37 -5.36 9.56 -16.50
C ASN A 37 -6.35 9.68 -15.34
N PHE A 38 -6.19 8.88 -14.27
CA PHE A 38 -7.11 8.84 -13.14
C PHE A 38 -6.64 9.66 -11.95
N VAL A 39 -5.34 9.68 -11.69
CA VAL A 39 -4.73 10.34 -10.52
C VAL A 39 -3.43 11.04 -10.89
N ASP A 40 -2.85 11.77 -9.94
CA ASP A 40 -1.55 12.41 -10.12
C ASP A 40 -0.45 11.38 -10.44
N ALA A 41 0.47 11.79 -11.30
CA ALA A 41 1.65 11.02 -11.61
C ALA A 41 2.48 10.75 -10.35
N ARG A 42 3.02 9.55 -10.23
CA ARG A 42 3.74 9.09 -9.04
C ARG A 42 4.89 8.17 -9.42
N ASN A 43 5.86 8.05 -8.53
CA ASN A 43 6.93 7.08 -8.73
C ASN A 43 6.41 5.66 -8.48
N VAL A 44 6.90 4.73 -9.28
CA VAL A 44 6.68 3.29 -9.10
C VAL A 44 8.03 2.61 -9.06
N GLU A 45 8.25 1.76 -8.07
CA GLU A 45 9.49 0.99 -7.92
C GLU A 45 9.15 -0.49 -7.95
N VAL A 46 9.80 -1.23 -8.85
CA VAL A 46 9.59 -2.68 -8.97
C VAL A 46 10.83 -3.38 -8.46
N TRP A 47 10.70 -4.05 -7.32
CA TRP A 47 11.73 -4.93 -6.79
C TRP A 47 11.63 -6.29 -7.45
N LEU A 48 12.77 -6.76 -7.94
CA LEU A 48 12.97 -8.07 -8.54
C LEU A 48 13.87 -8.90 -7.63
N PRO A 49 13.48 -10.15 -7.31
CA PRO A 49 14.33 -11.03 -6.52
C PRO A 49 15.63 -11.32 -7.29
N GLU A 50 16.71 -11.65 -6.56
CA GLU A 50 18.03 -11.90 -7.14
C GLU A 50 18.02 -12.98 -8.24
N ASN A 51 17.12 -13.95 -8.12
CA ASN A 51 16.93 -15.04 -9.08
C ASN A 51 15.89 -14.72 -10.18
N TYR A 52 15.56 -13.44 -10.41
CA TYR A 52 14.61 -13.05 -11.45
C TYR A 52 15.10 -13.45 -12.85
N THR A 53 14.27 -14.19 -13.59
CA THR A 53 14.55 -14.54 -14.99
C THR A 53 13.28 -14.44 -15.83
N PRO A 54 13.36 -13.96 -17.09
CA PRO A 54 12.19 -13.91 -17.98
C PRO A 54 11.59 -15.29 -18.33
N SER A 55 12.27 -16.38 -17.98
CA SER A 55 11.80 -17.76 -18.22
C SER A 55 10.84 -18.30 -17.14
N LYS A 56 10.72 -17.61 -16.00
CA LYS A 56 9.87 -17.99 -14.87
C LYS A 56 8.75 -16.98 -14.69
N LYS A 57 7.59 -17.45 -14.21
CA LYS A 57 6.49 -16.56 -13.80
C LYS A 57 6.58 -16.24 -12.31
N TYR A 58 6.25 -14.99 -11.97
CA TYR A 58 6.29 -14.46 -10.61
C TYR A 58 4.90 -14.01 -10.17
N ALA A 59 4.56 -14.25 -8.91
CA ALA A 59 3.47 -13.56 -8.25
C ALA A 59 3.78 -12.06 -8.15
N VAL A 60 2.76 -11.24 -7.98
CA VAL A 60 2.91 -9.78 -7.87
C VAL A 60 2.31 -9.31 -6.56
N LEU A 61 3.13 -8.66 -5.74
CA LEU A 61 2.68 -7.95 -4.55
C LEU A 61 2.70 -6.45 -4.81
N TYR A 62 1.54 -5.80 -4.86
CA TYR A 62 1.44 -4.35 -4.88
C TYR A 62 1.51 -3.81 -3.45
N MET A 63 2.42 -2.88 -3.19
CA MET A 63 2.55 -2.26 -1.87
C MET A 63 2.39 -0.74 -1.95
N HIS A 64 1.56 -0.20 -1.08
CA HIS A 64 1.37 1.25 -0.92
C HIS A 64 2.56 1.89 -0.20
N ASP A 65 2.70 3.21 -0.38
CA ASP A 65 3.80 3.99 0.23
C ASP A 65 5.18 3.47 -0.20
N GLY A 66 5.33 3.21 -1.50
CA GLY A 66 6.51 2.60 -2.12
C GLY A 66 7.84 3.21 -1.67
N GLN A 67 7.86 4.52 -1.40
CA GLN A 67 9.06 5.22 -0.93
C GLN A 67 9.58 4.73 0.44
N MET A 68 8.77 3.99 1.21
CA MET A 68 9.10 3.51 2.55
C MET A 68 9.54 2.04 2.59
N LEU A 69 9.64 1.36 1.44
CA LEU A 69 9.73 -0.11 1.42
C LEU A 69 11.14 -0.68 1.51
N PHE A 70 12.11 -0.04 0.85
CA PHE A 70 13.39 -0.68 0.50
C PHE A 70 14.66 0.06 0.96
N ASP A 71 14.60 1.37 1.21
CA ASP A 71 15.78 2.13 1.61
C ASP A 71 15.47 3.30 2.54
N SER A 72 15.73 3.09 3.83
CA SER A 72 15.57 4.06 4.92
C SER A 72 16.43 5.31 4.77
N THR A 73 17.49 5.31 3.96
CA THR A 73 18.35 6.51 3.79
C THR A 73 17.62 7.65 3.07
N ASN A 74 16.58 7.33 2.31
CA ASN A 74 15.80 8.28 1.52
C ASN A 74 14.41 8.57 2.11
N THR A 75 14.07 8.00 3.28
CA THR A 75 12.76 8.19 3.91
C THR A 75 12.73 9.37 4.88
N TRP A 76 11.56 9.97 5.02
CA TRP A 76 11.36 11.18 5.84
C TRP A 76 11.66 10.96 7.33
N ASN A 77 11.57 9.72 7.83
CA ASN A 77 11.80 9.36 9.23
C ASN A 77 12.99 8.41 9.44
N HIS A 78 13.78 8.15 8.40
CA HIS A 78 14.90 7.21 8.42
C HIS A 78 14.51 5.77 8.82
N GLN A 79 13.27 5.37 8.51
CA GLN A 79 12.77 4.01 8.70
C GLN A 79 12.30 3.42 7.38
N GLU A 80 12.22 2.09 7.32
CA GLU A 80 11.72 1.35 6.18
C GLU A 80 11.04 0.05 6.64
N TRP A 81 10.25 -0.54 5.75
CA TRP A 81 9.63 -1.84 5.96
C TRP A 81 10.59 -3.01 5.84
N GLY A 82 11.70 -2.85 5.12
CA GLY A 82 12.68 -3.90 4.88
C GLY A 82 12.09 -5.06 4.08
N VAL A 83 11.39 -4.73 2.99
CA VAL A 83 10.65 -5.71 2.19
C VAL A 83 11.61 -6.68 1.53
N ASP A 84 12.69 -6.18 0.94
CA ASP A 84 13.71 -7.00 0.29
C ASP A 84 14.47 -7.88 1.30
N GLU A 85 14.76 -7.40 2.51
CA GLU A 85 15.29 -8.26 3.58
C GLU A 85 14.33 -9.39 3.93
N CYS A 86 13.03 -9.07 4.07
CA CYS A 86 12.04 -10.07 4.43
C CYS A 86 11.93 -11.16 3.34
N PHE A 87 11.89 -10.78 2.07
CA PHE A 87 11.90 -11.75 0.97
C PHE A 87 13.21 -12.54 0.90
N THR A 88 14.35 -11.91 1.16
CA THR A 88 15.66 -12.58 1.19
C THR A 88 15.72 -13.63 2.30
N GLN A 89 15.33 -13.25 3.52
CA GLN A 89 15.36 -14.12 4.69
C GLN A 89 14.36 -15.29 4.58
N HIS A 90 13.25 -15.10 3.87
CA HIS A 90 12.17 -16.08 3.76
C HIS A 90 12.00 -16.67 2.36
N ALA A 91 13.01 -16.55 1.48
CA ALA A 91 12.94 -17.00 0.09
C ALA A 91 12.55 -18.48 -0.09
N LYS A 92 12.81 -19.35 0.89
CA LYS A 92 12.41 -20.77 0.86
C LYS A 92 10.92 -21.01 1.15
N ASN A 93 10.24 -20.06 1.77
CA ASN A 93 8.87 -20.20 2.29
C ASN A 93 7.87 -19.23 1.62
N LEU A 94 8.35 -18.43 0.67
CA LEU A 94 7.55 -17.51 -0.12
C LEU A 94 7.67 -17.91 -1.59
N PRO A 95 6.59 -17.78 -2.38
CA PRO A 95 6.68 -18.00 -3.81
C PRO A 95 7.58 -16.96 -4.47
N ASN A 96 8.08 -17.27 -5.66
CA ASN A 96 8.78 -16.30 -6.50
C ASN A 96 7.84 -15.11 -6.76
N THR A 97 8.19 -13.94 -6.22
CA THR A 97 7.32 -12.76 -6.19
C THR A 97 8.13 -11.53 -6.60
N ILE A 98 7.53 -10.66 -7.41
CA ILE A 98 8.01 -9.27 -7.59
C ILE A 98 7.18 -8.34 -6.71
N VAL A 99 7.78 -7.26 -6.22
CA VAL A 99 7.06 -6.25 -5.43
C VAL A 99 6.96 -4.96 -6.22
N VAL A 100 5.75 -4.45 -6.39
CA VAL A 100 5.47 -3.16 -7.04
C VAL A 100 5.13 -2.14 -5.95
N GLY A 101 6.12 -1.35 -5.55
CA GLY A 101 5.98 -0.24 -4.62
C GLY A 101 5.40 0.98 -5.31
N VAL A 102 4.20 1.40 -4.89
CA VAL A 102 3.49 2.56 -5.44
C VAL A 102 3.65 3.72 -4.46
N TRP A 103 4.38 4.76 -4.86
CA TRP A 103 4.56 5.93 -4.01
C TRP A 103 3.23 6.63 -3.75
N ASN A 104 3.06 7.19 -2.56
CA ASN A 104 1.89 8.01 -2.29
C ASN A 104 1.97 9.38 -2.97
N SER A 105 0.86 10.09 -3.00
CA SER A 105 0.68 11.37 -3.66
C SER A 105 0.85 12.58 -2.71
N GLY A 106 1.63 12.41 -1.62
CA GLY A 106 1.87 13.45 -0.64
C GLY A 106 0.58 13.97 -0.01
N LYS A 107 0.21 15.22 -0.30
CA LYS A 107 -1.03 15.84 0.21
C LYS A 107 -2.30 15.07 -0.17
N HIS A 108 -2.32 14.39 -1.31
CA HIS A 108 -3.48 13.61 -1.75
C HIS A 108 -3.49 12.18 -1.21
N ARG A 109 -2.47 11.74 -0.44
CA ARG A 109 -2.41 10.36 0.10
C ARG A 109 -3.67 9.98 0.84
N HIS A 110 -4.19 10.89 1.67
CA HIS A 110 -5.35 10.60 2.50
C HIS A 110 -6.57 10.31 1.63
N VAL A 111 -6.87 11.18 0.66
CA VAL A 111 -8.03 11.03 -0.23
C VAL A 111 -7.87 9.92 -1.27
N ASP A 112 -6.66 9.63 -1.72
CA ASP A 112 -6.38 8.48 -2.60
C ASP A 112 -6.61 7.15 -1.86
N TYR A 113 -6.43 7.10 -0.53
CA TYR A 113 -6.51 5.86 0.26
C TYR A 113 -7.78 5.73 1.11
N PHE A 114 -8.62 6.76 1.19
CA PHE A 114 -9.86 6.71 1.97
C PHE A 114 -10.97 6.01 1.16
N PRO A 115 -11.55 4.87 1.61
CA PRO A 115 -12.58 4.15 0.86
C PRO A 115 -13.78 5.04 0.50
N GLN A 116 -14.03 5.23 -0.81
CA GLN A 116 -14.99 6.22 -1.31
C GLN A 116 -16.44 5.79 -1.07
N LYS A 117 -16.82 4.58 -1.46
CA LYS A 117 -18.20 4.08 -1.26
C LYS A 117 -18.66 4.09 0.20
N PRO A 118 -17.84 3.69 1.20
CA PRO A 118 -18.21 3.87 2.60
C PRO A 118 -18.48 5.33 2.97
N TYR A 119 -17.67 6.28 2.52
CA TYR A 119 -17.92 7.70 2.77
C TYR A 119 -19.23 8.18 2.13
N GLU A 120 -19.48 7.80 0.88
CA GLU A 120 -20.70 8.17 0.15
C GLU A 120 -21.97 7.58 0.77
N SER A 121 -21.85 6.51 1.56
CA SER A 121 -22.97 5.91 2.30
C SER A 121 -23.41 6.68 3.54
N LEU A 122 -22.61 7.65 4.00
CA LEU A 122 -22.93 8.50 5.14
C LEU A 122 -24.03 9.50 4.80
N SER A 123 -24.74 9.99 5.82
CA SER A 123 -25.68 11.10 5.62
C SER A 123 -24.94 12.37 5.15
N GLN A 124 -25.64 13.24 4.42
CA GLN A 124 -25.07 14.51 3.96
C GLN A 124 -24.47 15.33 5.11
N GLN A 125 -25.14 15.37 6.27
CA GLN A 125 -24.65 16.08 7.46
C GLN A 125 -23.33 15.49 7.99
N GLU A 126 -23.18 14.16 7.97
CA GLU A 126 -21.93 13.50 8.36
C GLU A 126 -20.81 13.78 7.36
N GLN A 127 -21.11 13.72 6.05
CA GLN A 127 -20.15 14.02 4.99
C GLN A 127 -19.63 15.46 5.11
N GLU A 128 -20.52 16.44 5.29
CA GLU A 128 -20.18 17.86 5.49
C GLU A 128 -19.31 18.04 6.74
N ARG A 129 -19.66 17.39 7.86
CA ARG A 129 -18.86 17.45 9.09
C ARG A 129 -17.46 16.87 8.87
N ILE A 130 -17.34 15.70 8.23
CA ILE A 130 -16.05 15.06 7.98
C ILE A 130 -15.19 15.87 7.01
N ALA A 131 -15.81 16.48 5.98
CA ALA A 131 -15.10 17.29 4.99
C ALA A 131 -14.38 18.50 5.61
N THR A 132 -14.87 19.01 6.75
CA THR A 132 -14.24 20.13 7.48
C THR A 132 -13.06 19.73 8.37
N TYR A 133 -12.74 18.44 8.47
CA TYR A 133 -11.67 17.98 9.36
C TYR A 133 -10.29 18.45 8.87
N VAL A 134 -9.53 19.07 9.78
CA VAL A 134 -8.19 19.59 9.54
C VAL A 134 -7.17 18.82 10.36
N ARG A 135 -6.03 18.48 9.75
CA ARG A 135 -4.86 17.92 10.43
C ARG A 135 -3.61 18.66 9.99
N ASN A 136 -2.77 19.04 10.95
CA ASN A 136 -1.52 19.77 10.68
C ASN A 136 -1.75 21.01 9.79
N GLN A 137 -2.82 21.76 10.07
CA GLN A 137 -3.22 22.96 9.32
C GLN A 137 -3.66 22.73 7.86
N ALA A 138 -3.87 21.48 7.45
CA ALA A 138 -4.42 21.13 6.13
C ALA A 138 -5.75 20.38 6.26
N ALA A 139 -6.73 20.75 5.45
CA ALA A 139 -7.98 20.01 5.34
C ALA A 139 -7.72 18.63 4.74
N LEU A 140 -8.17 17.57 5.42
CA LEU A 140 -7.89 16.18 5.03
C LEU A 140 -8.56 15.78 3.71
N PHE A 141 -9.69 16.41 3.39
CA PHE A 141 -10.56 16.05 2.26
C PHE A 141 -10.75 17.18 1.24
N ALA A 142 -9.86 18.19 1.24
CA ALA A 142 -10.00 19.38 0.40
C ALA A 142 -10.15 19.08 -1.09
N ASP A 143 -9.45 18.06 -1.58
CA ASP A 143 -9.42 17.66 -2.99
C ASP A 143 -10.45 16.55 -3.33
N GLY A 144 -11.39 16.28 -2.41
CA GLY A 144 -12.40 15.22 -2.52
C GLY A 144 -11.80 13.81 -2.42
N ILE A 145 -12.62 12.82 -2.06
CA ILE A 145 -12.16 11.42 -2.00
C ILE A 145 -11.92 10.89 -3.41
N ARG A 146 -10.84 10.11 -3.58
CA ARG A 146 -10.31 9.71 -4.88
C ARG A 146 -9.92 8.23 -4.96
N SER A 147 -10.27 7.43 -3.95
CA SER A 147 -9.82 6.03 -3.90
C SER A 147 -10.32 5.19 -5.07
N ASP A 148 -11.52 5.41 -5.60
CA ASP A 148 -11.97 4.72 -6.80
C ASP A 148 -11.06 5.01 -8.00
N LYS A 149 -10.69 6.29 -8.20
CA LYS A 149 -9.74 6.70 -9.25
C LYS A 149 -8.35 6.13 -9.03
N TYR A 150 -7.89 6.07 -7.78
CA TYR A 150 -6.61 5.46 -7.45
C TYR A 150 -6.61 3.95 -7.76
N LEU A 151 -7.68 3.23 -7.45
CA LEU A 151 -7.81 1.82 -7.81
C LEU A 151 -7.94 1.64 -9.33
N GLN A 152 -8.62 2.53 -10.05
CA GLN A 152 -8.64 2.53 -11.51
C GLN A 152 -7.24 2.68 -12.11
N PHE A 153 -6.41 3.56 -11.56
CA PHE A 153 -5.00 3.65 -11.93
C PHE A 153 -4.26 2.32 -11.71
N LEU A 154 -4.43 1.68 -10.55
CA LEU A 154 -3.78 0.40 -10.29
C LEU A 154 -4.22 -0.70 -11.27
N VAL A 155 -5.52 -0.79 -11.54
CA VAL A 155 -6.13 -1.89 -12.30
C VAL A 155 -6.02 -1.71 -13.81
N TYR A 156 -6.24 -0.49 -14.30
CA TYR A 156 -6.35 -0.23 -15.75
C TYR A 156 -5.08 0.34 -16.37
N GLU A 157 -4.14 0.85 -15.56
CA GLU A 157 -2.90 1.44 -16.08
C GLU A 157 -1.67 0.69 -15.55
N LEU A 158 -1.52 0.61 -14.22
CA LEU A 158 -0.29 0.06 -13.64
C LEU A 158 -0.18 -1.45 -13.82
N LYS A 159 -1.20 -2.24 -13.45
CA LYS A 159 -1.12 -3.69 -13.58
C LYS A 159 -0.90 -4.16 -15.03
N PRO A 160 -1.61 -3.62 -16.05
CA PRO A 160 -1.33 -3.95 -17.45
C PRO A 160 0.10 -3.62 -17.87
N PHE A 161 0.64 -2.48 -17.41
CA PHE A 161 2.04 -2.13 -17.64
C PHE A 161 2.98 -3.17 -17.03
N ILE A 162 2.82 -3.51 -15.74
CA ILE A 162 3.64 -4.51 -15.05
C ILE A 162 3.57 -5.87 -15.77
N ASP A 163 2.37 -6.32 -16.14
CA ASP A 163 2.15 -7.59 -16.84
C ASP A 163 2.70 -7.61 -18.28
N SER A 164 3.03 -6.45 -18.85
CA SER A 164 3.65 -6.34 -20.18
C SER A 164 5.19 -6.30 -20.12
N VAL A 165 5.75 -5.78 -19.02
CA VAL A 165 7.20 -5.58 -18.86
C VAL A 165 7.85 -6.75 -18.12
N PHE A 166 7.13 -7.37 -17.19
CA PHE A 166 7.63 -8.44 -16.33
C PHE A 166 6.90 -9.77 -16.59
N THR A 167 7.55 -10.88 -16.26
CA THR A 167 6.98 -12.21 -16.46
C THR A 167 6.11 -12.59 -15.26
N THR A 168 4.87 -12.13 -15.24
CA THR A 168 3.95 -12.29 -14.11
C THR A 168 2.87 -13.35 -14.36
N TYR A 169 2.35 -13.92 -13.26
CA TYR A 169 1.01 -14.49 -13.28
C TYR A 169 -0.01 -13.34 -13.37
N LYS A 170 -1.06 -13.52 -14.18
CA LYS A 170 -2.03 -12.44 -14.47
C LYS A 170 -3.32 -12.58 -13.69
N ASP A 171 -3.56 -13.74 -13.10
CA ASP A 171 -4.76 -14.07 -12.34
C ASP A 171 -4.72 -13.53 -10.90
N ALA A 172 -5.91 -13.45 -10.28
CA ALA A 172 -6.07 -12.92 -8.94
C ALA A 172 -5.32 -13.75 -7.88
N SER A 173 -5.27 -15.09 -8.01
CA SER A 173 -4.66 -15.96 -7.00
C SER A 173 -3.16 -15.76 -6.80
N HIS A 174 -2.50 -15.09 -7.74
CA HIS A 174 -1.09 -14.71 -7.67
C HIS A 174 -0.86 -13.19 -7.58
N THR A 175 -1.92 -12.41 -7.37
CA THR A 175 -1.86 -10.95 -7.26
C THR A 175 -2.35 -10.53 -5.88
N ALA A 176 -1.43 -10.00 -5.08
CA ALA A 176 -1.70 -9.54 -3.72
C ALA A 176 -1.52 -8.02 -3.61
N ILE A 177 -2.18 -7.41 -2.61
CA ILE A 177 -2.05 -5.99 -2.29
C ILE A 177 -1.81 -5.77 -0.79
N ALA A 178 -0.96 -4.84 -0.41
CA ALA A 178 -0.65 -4.59 0.98
C ALA A 178 -0.31 -3.14 1.30
N GLY A 179 -0.54 -2.75 2.55
CA GLY A 179 -0.12 -1.47 3.08
C GLY A 179 -0.41 -1.36 4.57
N SER A 180 0.02 -0.26 5.17
CA SER A 180 -0.28 0.04 6.57
C SER A 180 -1.17 1.26 6.75
N SER A 181 -1.90 1.36 7.86
CA SER A 181 -2.67 2.55 8.21
C SER A 181 -3.74 2.83 7.14
N MET A 182 -3.74 4.02 6.54
CA MET A 182 -4.53 4.33 5.34
C MET A 182 -4.25 3.35 4.18
N GLY A 183 -3.00 2.91 4.01
CA GLY A 183 -2.59 1.87 3.07
C GLY A 183 -3.30 0.52 3.32
N GLY A 184 -3.60 0.20 4.58
CA GLY A 184 -4.40 -0.96 4.94
C GLY A 184 -5.87 -0.80 4.55
N LEU A 185 -6.44 0.40 4.72
CA LEU A 185 -7.81 0.69 4.27
C LEU A 185 -7.97 0.54 2.76
N ILE A 186 -7.05 1.11 1.97
CA ILE A 186 -7.11 1.02 0.51
C ILE A 186 -6.80 -0.39 0.00
N SER A 187 -5.98 -1.17 0.71
CA SER A 187 -5.76 -2.60 0.39
C SER A 187 -7.03 -3.43 0.62
N MET A 188 -7.72 -3.22 1.74
CA MET A 188 -9.03 -3.82 2.02
C MET A 188 -10.06 -3.40 0.97
N TYR A 189 -10.09 -2.13 0.61
CA TYR A 189 -11.02 -1.62 -0.38
C TYR A 189 -10.74 -2.20 -1.78
N ALA A 190 -9.48 -2.30 -2.17
CA ALA A 190 -9.04 -2.84 -3.46
C ALA A 190 -9.50 -4.28 -3.71
N ILE A 191 -9.32 -5.17 -2.73
CA ILE A 191 -9.72 -6.57 -2.87
C ILE A 191 -11.25 -6.75 -2.89
N CYS A 192 -12.00 -5.85 -2.24
CA CYS A 192 -13.46 -5.88 -2.28
C CYS A 192 -14.00 -5.33 -3.61
N GLU A 193 -13.38 -4.28 -4.15
CA GLU A 193 -13.80 -3.63 -5.40
C GLU A 193 -13.35 -4.36 -6.67
N TYR A 194 -12.19 -5.02 -6.59
CA TYR A 194 -11.58 -5.74 -7.71
C TYR A 194 -11.14 -7.16 -7.32
N PRO A 195 -12.04 -8.03 -6.84
CA PRO A 195 -11.70 -9.40 -6.45
C PRO A 195 -11.18 -10.24 -7.62
N GLN A 196 -11.58 -9.93 -8.85
CA GLN A 196 -11.05 -10.55 -10.06
C GLN A 196 -9.59 -10.16 -10.36
N ILE A 197 -9.05 -9.14 -9.68
CA ILE A 197 -7.68 -8.66 -9.84
C ILE A 197 -6.81 -9.02 -8.64
N PHE A 198 -7.30 -8.82 -7.41
CA PHE A 198 -6.55 -9.08 -6.19
C PHE A 198 -7.14 -10.30 -5.50
N GLY A 199 -6.35 -11.37 -5.35
CA GLY A 199 -6.76 -12.57 -4.62
C GLY A 199 -6.48 -12.49 -3.13
N SER A 200 -5.58 -11.60 -2.71
CA SER A 200 -5.27 -11.45 -1.29
C SER A 200 -4.85 -10.04 -0.90
N ALA A 201 -5.12 -9.68 0.35
CA ALA A 201 -4.74 -8.38 0.90
C ALA A 201 -4.18 -8.49 2.32
N ALA A 202 -3.07 -7.78 2.59
CA ALA A 202 -2.53 -7.59 3.93
C ALA A 202 -2.70 -6.14 4.39
N CYS A 203 -3.53 -5.96 5.41
CA CYS A 203 -3.98 -4.66 5.90
C CYS A 203 -3.38 -4.40 7.28
N LEU A 204 -2.15 -3.88 7.32
CA LEU A 204 -1.41 -3.74 8.57
C LEU A 204 -1.82 -2.48 9.33
N SER A 205 -2.02 -2.57 10.65
CA SER A 205 -2.41 -1.40 11.48
C SER A 205 -3.52 -0.56 10.83
N THR A 206 -4.57 -1.20 10.34
CA THR A 206 -5.58 -0.55 9.48
C THR A 206 -6.21 0.63 10.21
N HIS A 207 -6.22 1.82 9.59
CA HIS A 207 -6.68 3.05 10.24
C HIS A 207 -8.22 3.13 10.27
N TRP A 208 -8.88 2.22 10.98
CA TRP A 208 -10.35 2.11 11.06
C TRP A 208 -11.09 3.41 11.39
N PRO A 209 -10.57 4.31 12.25
CA PRO A 209 -11.18 5.62 12.45
C PRO A 209 -11.33 6.44 11.16
N GLY A 210 -10.46 6.25 10.17
CA GLY A 210 -10.37 7.03 8.92
C GLY A 210 -9.96 8.49 9.12
N ILE A 211 -10.31 9.08 10.25
CA ILE A 211 -9.93 10.40 10.74
C ILE A 211 -9.33 10.29 12.15
N PHE A 212 -8.78 11.37 12.67
CA PHE A 212 -7.99 11.34 13.91
C PHE A 212 -8.81 11.63 15.17
N THR A 213 -10.11 11.33 15.14
CA THR A 213 -11.03 11.44 16.28
C THR A 213 -11.87 10.17 16.41
N ILE A 214 -12.19 9.80 17.66
CA ILE A 214 -13.03 8.65 18.00
C ILE A 214 -14.47 9.09 18.30
N GLU A 215 -14.62 10.25 18.94
CA GLU A 215 -15.92 10.70 19.41
C GLU A 215 -16.84 11.06 18.25
N ASN A 216 -18.06 10.50 18.28
CA ASN A 216 -19.06 10.70 17.25
C ASN A 216 -18.53 10.43 15.83
N ASN A 217 -17.64 9.46 15.66
CA ASN A 217 -17.07 9.14 14.36
C ASN A 217 -17.91 8.06 13.64
N PRO A 218 -18.59 8.37 12.52
CA PRO A 218 -19.45 7.41 11.84
C PRO A 218 -18.66 6.50 10.88
N ILE A 219 -17.40 6.83 10.60
CA ILE A 219 -16.56 6.16 9.61
C ILE A 219 -16.34 4.67 9.91
N PRO A 220 -15.98 4.24 11.14
CA PRO A 220 -15.77 2.83 11.41
C PRO A 220 -17.00 1.97 11.15
N ASN A 221 -18.20 2.49 11.46
CA ASN A 221 -19.44 1.78 11.16
C ASN A 221 -19.70 1.72 9.65
N ALA A 222 -19.46 2.81 8.91
CA ALA A 222 -19.59 2.79 7.45
C ALA A 222 -18.65 1.76 6.80
N PHE A 223 -17.40 1.67 7.25
CA PHE A 223 -16.46 0.63 6.81
C PHE A 223 -16.97 -0.80 7.13
N ALA A 224 -17.49 -1.02 8.33
CA ALA A 224 -18.05 -2.31 8.70
C ALA A 224 -19.28 -2.71 7.86
N GLN A 225 -20.20 -1.77 7.59
CA GLN A 225 -21.39 -2.04 6.77
C GLN A 225 -21.03 -2.30 5.31
N TYR A 226 -20.05 -1.55 4.78
CA TYR A 226 -19.51 -1.82 3.46
C TYR A 226 -18.94 -3.23 3.35
N LEU A 227 -18.05 -3.63 4.28
CA LEU A 227 -17.46 -4.97 4.27
C LEU A 227 -18.52 -6.08 4.32
N LYS A 228 -19.57 -5.94 5.15
CA LYS A 228 -20.67 -6.93 5.21
C LYS A 228 -21.30 -7.25 3.86
N THR A 229 -21.27 -6.31 2.92
CA THR A 229 -21.94 -6.42 1.62
C THR A 229 -20.96 -6.60 0.46
N HIS A 230 -19.67 -6.36 0.66
CA HIS A 230 -18.64 -6.34 -0.40
C HIS A 230 -17.48 -7.32 -0.16
N LEU A 231 -17.54 -8.14 0.90
CA LEU A 231 -16.52 -9.15 1.12
C LEU A 231 -16.41 -10.10 -0.09
N PRO A 232 -15.21 -10.37 -0.60
CA PRO A 232 -15.04 -11.26 -1.73
C PRO A 232 -15.23 -12.71 -1.29
N ASN A 233 -15.31 -13.64 -2.26
CA ASN A 233 -15.63 -15.04 -1.96
C ASN A 233 -14.51 -15.70 -1.11
N PRO A 234 -14.82 -16.16 0.13
CA PRO A 234 -13.82 -16.75 1.03
C PRO A 234 -13.18 -18.04 0.48
N ALA A 235 -13.79 -18.71 -0.50
CA ALA A 235 -13.20 -19.88 -1.14
C ALA A 235 -11.99 -19.54 -2.03
N SER A 236 -11.83 -18.28 -2.42
CA SER A 236 -10.81 -17.83 -3.39
C SER A 236 -9.98 -16.64 -2.93
N HIS A 237 -10.35 -15.98 -1.82
CA HIS A 237 -9.70 -14.76 -1.37
C HIS A 237 -9.15 -14.87 0.04
N LYS A 238 -8.03 -14.18 0.30
CA LYS A 238 -7.40 -14.14 1.62
C LYS A 238 -7.26 -12.71 2.15
N LEU A 239 -7.60 -12.50 3.41
CA LEU A 239 -7.51 -11.20 4.08
C LEU A 239 -6.71 -11.32 5.38
N TYR A 240 -5.66 -10.52 5.51
CA TYR A 240 -4.89 -10.41 6.74
C TYR A 240 -5.08 -9.02 7.35
N PHE A 241 -5.27 -8.98 8.66
CA PHE A 241 -5.29 -7.76 9.47
C PHE A 241 -4.33 -7.88 10.65
N ASP A 242 -3.78 -6.77 11.09
CA ASP A 242 -3.13 -6.70 12.39
C ASP A 242 -3.16 -5.29 12.99
N TYR A 243 -2.78 -5.19 14.26
CA TYR A 243 -2.59 -3.94 14.98
C TYR A 243 -1.71 -4.17 16.22
N GLY A 244 -0.96 -3.13 16.61
CA GLY A 244 -0.21 -3.04 17.86
C GLY A 244 -1.07 -2.58 19.04
N THR A 245 -0.46 -2.33 20.20
CA THR A 245 -1.19 -1.82 21.39
C THR A 245 -0.69 -0.48 21.91
N LYS A 246 0.25 0.16 21.21
CA LYS A 246 0.83 1.45 21.59
C LYS A 246 0.53 2.53 20.56
N THR A 247 0.70 3.78 20.97
CA THR A 247 0.51 4.97 20.11
C THR A 247 -0.87 4.97 19.43
N LEU A 248 -0.95 5.21 18.12
CA LEU A 248 -2.20 5.26 17.38
C LEU A 248 -2.91 3.89 17.33
N ASP A 249 -2.17 2.78 17.29
CA ASP A 249 -2.74 1.43 17.20
C ASP A 249 -3.56 1.03 18.43
N SER A 250 -3.29 1.65 19.58
CA SER A 250 -4.08 1.44 20.80
C SER A 250 -5.57 1.73 20.63
N LEU A 251 -5.95 2.49 19.58
CA LEU A 251 -7.32 2.85 19.26
C LEU A 251 -8.04 1.81 18.38
N TYR A 252 -7.33 0.83 17.80
CA TYR A 252 -7.88 -0.01 16.72
C TYR A 252 -8.61 -1.25 17.20
N GLU A 253 -8.31 -1.77 18.40
CA GLU A 253 -8.90 -3.03 18.88
C GLU A 253 -10.44 -3.05 18.87
N PRO A 254 -11.16 -2.02 19.35
CA PRO A 254 -12.62 -2.06 19.34
C PRO A 254 -13.20 -2.16 17.93
N TYR A 255 -12.59 -1.47 16.96
CA TYR A 255 -13.04 -1.49 15.57
C TYR A 255 -12.65 -2.79 14.87
N GLN A 256 -11.42 -3.27 15.11
CA GLN A 256 -10.97 -4.54 14.55
C GLN A 256 -11.87 -5.70 15.01
N LYS A 257 -12.31 -5.74 16.27
CA LYS A 257 -13.26 -6.75 16.75
C LYS A 257 -14.61 -6.73 16.00
N VAL A 258 -15.08 -5.56 15.59
CA VAL A 258 -16.28 -5.44 14.75
C VAL A 258 -16.00 -6.01 13.36
N ILE A 259 -14.86 -5.68 12.77
CA ILE A 259 -14.45 -6.22 11.47
C ILE A 259 -14.27 -7.74 11.53
N ASP A 260 -13.66 -8.27 12.59
CA ASP A 260 -13.48 -9.70 12.81
C ASP A 260 -14.84 -10.43 12.84
N LYS A 261 -15.87 -9.83 13.43
CA LYS A 261 -17.23 -10.37 13.38
C LYS A 261 -17.81 -10.35 11.96
N VAL A 262 -17.56 -9.28 11.20
CA VAL A 262 -17.98 -9.19 9.79
C VAL A 262 -17.31 -10.28 8.94
N MET A 263 -16.01 -10.54 9.17
CA MET A 263 -15.28 -11.62 8.50
C MET A 263 -15.93 -12.99 8.79
N GLN A 264 -16.21 -13.27 10.06
CA GLN A 264 -16.88 -14.52 10.48
C GLN A 264 -18.26 -14.68 9.83
N ASP A 265 -19.06 -13.61 9.82
CA ASP A 265 -20.40 -13.62 9.22
C ASP A 265 -20.35 -13.78 7.69
N GLY A 266 -19.28 -13.30 7.05
CA GLY A 266 -18.98 -13.51 5.64
C GLY A 266 -18.45 -14.90 5.28
N GLY A 267 -18.38 -15.83 6.24
CA GLY A 267 -17.91 -17.21 6.02
C GLY A 267 -16.39 -17.38 5.99
N TYR A 268 -15.63 -16.36 6.42
CA TYR A 268 -14.19 -16.48 6.57
C TYR A 268 -13.81 -17.29 7.82
N THR A 269 -12.70 -18.03 7.70
CA THR A 269 -12.12 -18.88 8.74
C THR A 269 -10.61 -18.66 8.79
N HIS A 270 -9.91 -19.27 9.74
CA HIS A 270 -8.45 -19.18 9.85
C HIS A 270 -7.67 -19.61 8.59
N LYS A 271 -8.30 -20.29 7.63
CA LYS A 271 -7.69 -20.69 6.35
C LYS A 271 -7.56 -19.54 5.35
N ASN A 272 -8.43 -18.54 5.44
CA ASN A 272 -8.58 -17.46 4.46
C ASN A 272 -8.71 -16.08 5.11
N TRP A 273 -8.76 -16.00 6.43
CA TRP A 273 -8.62 -14.76 7.17
C TRP A 273 -7.81 -14.94 8.44
N MET A 274 -7.02 -13.92 8.77
CA MET A 274 -6.23 -13.85 9.98
C MET A 274 -6.23 -12.43 10.53
N THR A 275 -6.47 -12.27 11.84
CA THR A 275 -6.25 -11.02 12.58
C THR A 275 -5.26 -11.30 13.71
N ILE A 276 -4.17 -10.51 13.80
CA ILE A 276 -3.18 -10.62 14.89
C ILE A 276 -3.07 -9.32 15.67
N LYS A 277 -3.16 -9.42 17.00
CA LYS A 277 -2.83 -8.35 17.93
C LYS A 277 -1.37 -8.49 18.38
N TYR A 278 -0.58 -7.43 18.25
CA TYR A 278 0.83 -7.39 18.68
C TYR A 278 0.99 -6.54 19.93
N GLU A 279 1.19 -7.20 21.08
CA GLU A 279 1.39 -6.49 22.34
C GLU A 279 2.69 -5.67 22.34
N ASN A 280 2.57 -4.41 22.75
CA ASN A 280 3.64 -3.40 22.85
C ASN A 280 4.20 -2.85 21.53
N ASP A 281 3.72 -3.32 20.37
CA ASP A 281 4.07 -2.71 19.10
C ASP A 281 3.31 -1.37 18.91
N ASP A 282 3.96 -0.40 18.27
CA ASP A 282 3.45 0.92 17.96
C ASP A 282 3.04 1.07 16.48
N HIS A 283 2.59 2.28 16.09
CA HIS A 283 2.17 2.58 14.71
C HIS A 283 3.36 3.13 13.89
N SER A 284 4.33 2.26 13.58
CA SER A 284 5.59 2.63 12.92
C SER A 284 6.06 1.63 11.87
N GLU A 285 6.94 2.08 10.95
CA GLU A 285 7.60 1.22 9.97
C GLU A 285 8.46 0.14 10.64
N GLN A 286 9.09 0.42 11.78
CA GLN A 286 9.83 -0.58 12.55
C GLN A 286 8.92 -1.73 13.04
N ALA A 287 7.73 -1.41 13.55
CA ALA A 287 6.78 -2.43 13.99
C ALA A 287 6.27 -3.27 12.80
N TRP A 288 5.95 -2.63 11.67
CA TRP A 288 5.52 -3.32 10.45
C TRP A 288 6.63 -4.22 9.89
N ARG A 289 7.88 -3.72 9.83
CA ARG A 289 9.05 -4.50 9.44
C ARG A 289 9.22 -5.76 10.29
N LYS A 290 9.17 -5.61 11.61
CA LYS A 290 9.33 -6.72 12.58
C LYS A 290 8.35 -7.86 12.31
N ARG A 291 7.11 -7.55 11.92
CA ARG A 291 6.05 -8.54 11.73
C ARG A 291 5.78 -8.94 10.28
N LEU A 292 6.37 -8.26 9.30
CA LEU A 292 6.08 -8.38 7.86
C LEU A 292 6.07 -9.82 7.32
N SER A 293 6.94 -10.69 7.83
CA SER A 293 7.01 -12.07 7.36
C SER A 293 5.70 -12.86 7.57
N VAL A 294 4.91 -12.50 8.58
CA VAL A 294 3.65 -13.19 8.90
C VAL A 294 2.56 -12.93 7.84
N PRO A 295 2.18 -11.67 7.54
CA PRO A 295 1.23 -11.39 6.47
C PRO A 295 1.70 -11.96 5.14
N LEU A 296 2.97 -11.78 4.76
CA LEU A 296 3.47 -12.25 3.47
C LEU A 296 3.34 -13.76 3.30
N LYS A 297 3.67 -14.55 4.33
CA LYS A 297 3.47 -16.01 4.29
C LYS A 297 2.01 -16.41 4.19
N PHE A 298 1.09 -15.61 4.74
CA PHE A 298 -0.33 -15.90 4.72
C PHE A 298 -1.00 -15.54 3.39
N ILE A 299 -0.66 -14.39 2.79
CA ILE A 299 -1.34 -13.87 1.61
C ILE A 299 -0.74 -14.39 0.29
N LEU A 300 0.50 -14.89 0.29
CA LEU A 300 1.20 -15.37 -0.90
C LEU A 300 1.21 -16.90 -1.06
N ASN A 301 0.89 -17.65 0.00
CA ASN A 301 0.71 -19.11 -0.05
C ASN A 301 -0.76 -19.46 0.02
#